data_AF-A0A3N0Z6Z5-F1
#
_entry.id   AF-A0A3N0Z6Z5-F1
#
_cell.length_a   1.000
_cell.length_b   1.000
_cell.length_c   1.000
_cell.angle_alpha   90.00
_cell.angle_beta   90.00
_cell.angle_gamma   90.00
#
_symmetry.space_group_name_H-M   'P 1'
#
loop_
_entity.id
_entity.type
_entity.pdbx_description
1 polymer ?
#
loop_
_entity_poly.entity_id
_entity_poly.type
_entity_poly.pdbx_seq_one_letter_code
_entity_poly.pdbx_strand_id
1 'polypeptide(L)'
;MDVTVLQQNYTGSVYTSLCQLEALKQQNSQYQEQLSSETQRIGSLRKEIRSDTLLQSAADRHVQQVTAPVMRAVPRVKPLLNSCAEDTLIRTLQNEELKLSANQKSQWQVSLQDEKGMLAQELDVYTQQKLDDEALTSQLEITERENSNALMSDKDKELETLRNEIAVLRGENAMAKTLQSAVTSLERDKAQLQSRVNSLEQKLEGRHAGNGEEVTSVGDAALDQLREEKEFAEGQINFLNSVIVDLQMKNEELKVKLKKLALTEFNGNDNNDSLGEVKKKKKAPPRVFCDICDCFDLHDTEDCPTQTQSPDSPPHTSYHGTRSGERPYCDICEAFGHWTDSCNDDQTF
;
A
#
# COMPACT_ATOMS: atom_id res chain seq x y z
N MET A 1 -83.98 -115.75 -120.80
CA MET A 1 -83.24 -114.63 -120.19
C MET A 1 -84.20 -113.46 -120.15
N ASP A 2 -84.55 -112.94 -118.98
CA ASP A 2 -85.55 -111.86 -118.93
C ASP A 2 -85.10 -110.69 -118.04
N VAL A 3 -85.30 -109.50 -118.58
CA VAL A 3 -84.51 -108.27 -118.46
C VAL A 3 -84.93 -107.42 -117.24
N THR A 4 -85.90 -107.90 -116.46
CA THR A 4 -86.55 -107.16 -115.37
C THR A 4 -85.73 -107.06 -114.08
N VAL A 5 -84.83 -108.00 -113.79
CA VAL A 5 -84.00 -107.98 -112.55
C VAL A 5 -82.81 -107.02 -112.66
N LEU A 6 -82.36 -106.70 -113.88
CA LEU A 6 -81.26 -105.74 -114.10
C LEU A 6 -81.72 -104.29 -113.94
N GLN A 7 -82.98 -103.98 -114.23
CA GLN A 7 -83.45 -102.59 -114.26
C GLN A 7 -83.75 -102.02 -112.86
N GLN A 8 -84.20 -102.84 -111.90
CA GLN A 8 -84.43 -102.41 -110.51
C GLN A 8 -83.12 -102.22 -109.72
N ASN A 9 -82.09 -103.02 -110.01
CA ASN A 9 -80.76 -102.86 -109.37
C ASN A 9 -79.99 -101.64 -109.91
N TYR A 10 -80.21 -101.27 -111.18
CA TYR A 10 -79.58 -100.10 -111.78
C TYR A 10 -80.14 -98.77 -111.23
N THR A 11 -81.47 -98.68 -111.03
CA THR A 11 -82.11 -97.46 -110.49
C THR A 11 -81.80 -97.22 -109.01
N GLY A 12 -81.68 -98.29 -108.20
CA GLY A 12 -81.29 -98.19 -106.80
C GLY A 12 -79.82 -97.73 -106.62
N SER A 13 -78.92 -98.21 -107.46
CA SER A 13 -77.49 -97.84 -107.48
C SER A 13 -77.26 -96.38 -107.88
N VAL A 14 -78.03 -95.88 -108.85
CA VAL A 14 -77.94 -94.48 -109.31
C VAL A 14 -78.48 -93.51 -108.25
N TYR A 15 -79.55 -93.85 -107.53
CA TYR A 15 -80.12 -93.00 -106.49
C TYR A 15 -79.24 -92.94 -105.23
N THR A 16 -78.62 -94.05 -104.82
CA THR A 16 -77.63 -94.05 -103.73
C THR A 16 -76.36 -93.30 -104.10
N SER A 17 -75.90 -93.41 -105.35
CA SER A 17 -74.75 -92.64 -105.87
C SER A 17 -75.03 -91.13 -105.91
N LEU A 18 -76.26 -90.71 -106.27
CA LEU A 18 -76.70 -89.31 -106.25
C LEU A 18 -76.76 -88.76 -104.81
N CYS A 19 -77.38 -89.49 -103.87
CA CYS A 19 -77.38 -89.10 -102.45
C CYS A 19 -75.96 -89.00 -101.86
N GLN A 20 -75.04 -89.89 -102.25
CA GLN A 20 -73.63 -89.81 -101.83
C GLN A 20 -72.93 -88.59 -102.44
N LEU A 21 -73.18 -88.27 -103.70
CA LEU A 21 -72.62 -87.09 -104.36
C LEU A 21 -73.13 -85.79 -103.71
N GLU A 22 -74.41 -85.75 -103.34
CA GLU A 22 -75.05 -84.60 -102.70
C GLU A 22 -74.54 -84.42 -101.26
N ALA A 23 -74.37 -85.52 -100.51
CA ALA A 23 -73.71 -85.51 -99.20
C ALA A 23 -72.25 -85.03 -99.30
N LEU A 24 -71.49 -85.49 -100.30
CA LEU A 24 -70.11 -85.05 -100.53
C LEU A 24 -70.02 -83.57 -100.97
N LYS A 25 -70.99 -83.07 -101.73
CA LYS A 25 -71.09 -81.64 -102.07
C LYS A 25 -71.37 -80.80 -100.82
N GLN A 26 -72.31 -81.23 -99.98
CA GLN A 26 -72.62 -80.54 -98.74
C GLN A 26 -71.42 -80.57 -97.77
N GLN A 27 -70.72 -81.70 -97.68
CA GLN A 27 -69.50 -81.83 -96.90
C GLN A 27 -68.36 -80.95 -97.45
N ASN A 28 -68.18 -80.88 -98.77
CA ASN A 28 -67.23 -79.95 -99.39
C ASN A 28 -67.58 -78.49 -99.11
N SER A 29 -68.87 -78.12 -99.18
CA SER A 29 -69.33 -76.78 -98.83
C SER A 29 -69.00 -76.44 -97.38
N GLN A 30 -69.23 -77.38 -96.45
CA GLN A 30 -68.88 -77.21 -95.04
C GLN A 30 -67.37 -77.07 -94.83
N TYR A 31 -66.55 -77.90 -95.50
CA TYR A 31 -65.09 -77.77 -95.43
C TYR A 31 -64.60 -76.45 -96.01
N GLN A 32 -65.22 -75.96 -97.08
CA GLN A 32 -64.84 -74.71 -97.71
C GLN A 32 -65.19 -73.50 -96.84
N GLU A 33 -66.33 -73.56 -96.15
CA GLU A 33 -66.72 -72.56 -95.14
C GLU A 33 -65.80 -72.62 -93.91
N GLN A 34 -65.49 -73.80 -93.39
CA GLN A 34 -64.52 -73.99 -92.30
C GLN A 34 -63.13 -73.48 -92.68
N LEU A 35 -62.65 -73.79 -93.89
CA LEU A 35 -61.39 -73.28 -94.42
C LEU A 35 -61.41 -71.75 -94.52
N SER A 36 -62.51 -71.15 -94.98
CA SER A 36 -62.64 -69.70 -95.06
C SER A 36 -62.64 -69.03 -93.68
N SER A 37 -63.34 -69.62 -92.71
CA SER A 37 -63.41 -69.17 -91.32
C SER A 37 -62.06 -69.29 -90.61
N GLU A 38 -61.37 -70.42 -90.79
CA GLU A 38 -60.05 -70.65 -90.21
C GLU A 38 -58.98 -69.76 -90.87
N THR A 39 -59.09 -69.53 -92.18
CA THR A 39 -58.23 -68.56 -92.89
C THR A 39 -58.41 -67.15 -92.34
N GLN A 40 -59.65 -66.74 -92.05
CA GLN A 40 -59.94 -65.45 -91.42
C GLN A 40 -59.40 -65.39 -89.99
N ARG A 41 -59.55 -66.48 -89.21
CA ARG A 41 -59.02 -66.60 -87.84
C ARG A 41 -57.50 -66.49 -87.81
N ILE A 42 -56.80 -67.21 -88.68
CA ILE A 42 -55.36 -67.14 -88.86
C ILE A 42 -54.95 -65.71 -89.28
N GLY A 43 -55.73 -65.08 -90.16
CA GLY A 43 -55.51 -63.68 -90.56
C GLY A 43 -55.57 -62.70 -89.38
N SER A 44 -56.52 -62.88 -88.47
CA SER A 44 -56.65 -62.08 -87.24
C SER A 44 -55.52 -62.34 -86.25
N LEU A 45 -55.20 -63.60 -85.97
CA LEU A 45 -54.08 -63.97 -85.09
C LEU A 45 -52.73 -63.45 -85.63
N ARG A 46 -52.52 -63.47 -86.95
CA ARG A 46 -51.33 -62.87 -87.59
C ARG A 46 -51.28 -61.36 -87.45
N LYS A 47 -52.40 -60.66 -87.31
CA LYS A 47 -52.42 -59.20 -87.03
C LYS A 47 -52.11 -58.93 -85.56
N GLU A 48 -52.67 -59.74 -84.65
CA GLU A 48 -52.43 -59.65 -83.21
C GLU A 48 -50.96 -59.92 -82.86
N ILE A 49 -50.38 -61.01 -83.37
CA ILE A 49 -48.94 -61.32 -83.20
C ILE A 49 -48.06 -60.17 -83.70
N ARG A 50 -48.42 -59.55 -84.84
CA ARG A 50 -47.69 -58.37 -85.35
C ARG A 50 -47.80 -57.18 -84.41
N SER A 51 -48.99 -56.93 -83.84
CA SER A 51 -49.20 -55.87 -82.85
C SER A 51 -48.36 -56.12 -81.59
N ASP A 52 -48.38 -57.33 -81.06
CA ASP A 52 -47.61 -57.71 -79.86
C ASP A 52 -46.11 -57.64 -80.10
N THR A 53 -45.64 -58.04 -81.28
CA THR A 53 -44.22 -57.92 -81.65
C THR A 53 -43.79 -56.45 -81.70
N LEU A 54 -44.65 -55.57 -82.21
CA LEU A 54 -44.39 -54.12 -82.22
C LEU A 54 -44.37 -53.55 -80.80
N LEU A 55 -45.33 -53.92 -79.95
CA LEU A 55 -45.39 -53.52 -78.54
C LEU A 55 -44.16 -54.01 -77.77
N GLN A 56 -43.75 -55.26 -77.95
CA GLN A 56 -42.55 -55.83 -77.34
C GLN A 56 -41.30 -55.07 -77.80
N SER A 57 -41.17 -54.78 -79.11
CA SER A 57 -40.04 -53.99 -79.61
C SER A 57 -40.00 -52.54 -79.09
N ALA A 58 -41.16 -51.98 -78.76
CA ALA A 58 -41.28 -50.66 -78.16
C ALA A 58 -40.91 -50.69 -76.67
N ALA A 59 -41.37 -51.72 -75.93
CA ALA A 59 -41.00 -51.96 -74.55
C ALA A 59 -39.49 -52.21 -74.40
N ASP A 60 -38.91 -53.06 -75.25
CA ASP A 60 -37.47 -53.35 -75.27
C ASP A 60 -36.67 -52.08 -75.57
N ARG A 61 -37.12 -51.24 -76.53
CA ARG A 61 -36.50 -49.94 -76.80
C ARG A 61 -36.58 -48.99 -75.61
N HIS A 62 -37.69 -48.98 -74.89
CA HIS A 62 -37.85 -48.13 -73.70
C HIS A 62 -36.94 -48.61 -72.56
N VAL A 63 -36.90 -49.92 -72.30
CA VAL A 63 -35.96 -50.53 -71.36
C VAL A 63 -34.53 -50.20 -71.76
N GLN A 64 -34.17 -50.30 -73.04
CA GLN A 64 -32.84 -49.94 -73.52
C GLN A 64 -32.54 -48.44 -73.31
N GLN A 65 -33.52 -47.55 -73.59
CA GLN A 65 -33.41 -46.11 -73.41
C GLN A 65 -33.24 -45.71 -71.94
N VAL A 66 -33.86 -46.41 -71.00
CA VAL A 66 -33.77 -46.10 -69.56
C VAL A 66 -32.54 -46.76 -68.93
N THR A 67 -32.23 -47.99 -69.32
CA THR A 67 -31.13 -48.78 -68.71
C THR A 67 -29.77 -48.32 -69.20
N ALA A 68 -29.63 -47.92 -70.48
CA ALA A 68 -28.33 -47.49 -71.03
C ALA A 68 -27.74 -46.23 -70.35
N PRO A 69 -28.51 -45.15 -70.07
CA PRO A 69 -28.02 -44.01 -69.31
C PRO A 69 -27.60 -44.38 -67.88
N VAL A 70 -28.39 -45.22 -67.19
CA VAL A 70 -28.09 -45.67 -65.82
C VAL A 70 -26.79 -46.48 -65.80
N MET A 71 -26.62 -47.43 -66.72
CA MET A 71 -25.41 -48.24 -66.85
C MET A 71 -24.18 -47.41 -67.23
N ARG A 72 -24.35 -46.28 -67.95
CA ARG A 72 -23.25 -45.33 -68.23
C ARG A 72 -22.95 -44.39 -67.05
N ALA A 73 -23.95 -44.04 -66.26
CA ALA A 73 -23.81 -43.09 -65.14
C ALA A 73 -23.24 -43.75 -63.89
N VAL A 74 -23.64 -44.99 -63.56
CA VAL A 74 -23.21 -45.71 -62.36
C VAL A 74 -21.68 -45.82 -62.24
N PRO A 75 -20.91 -46.19 -63.28
CA PRO A 75 -19.45 -46.24 -63.21
C PRO A 75 -18.79 -44.87 -63.05
N ARG A 76 -19.48 -43.77 -63.43
CA ARG A 76 -18.97 -42.39 -63.28
C ARG A 76 -19.26 -41.85 -61.88
N VAL A 77 -20.42 -42.17 -61.30
CA VAL A 77 -20.84 -41.65 -59.98
C VAL A 77 -20.19 -42.43 -58.83
N LYS A 78 -20.05 -43.76 -58.95
CA LYS A 78 -19.42 -44.59 -57.90
C LYS A 78 -18.03 -44.09 -57.44
N PRO A 79 -17.05 -43.83 -58.32
CA PRO A 79 -15.73 -43.36 -57.90
C PRO A 79 -15.78 -41.96 -57.29
N LEU A 80 -16.69 -41.08 -57.74
CA LEU A 80 -16.88 -39.76 -57.16
C LEU A 80 -17.46 -39.84 -55.75
N LEU A 81 -18.41 -40.76 -55.51
CA LEU A 81 -18.97 -40.99 -54.18
C LEU A 81 -17.91 -41.54 -53.21
N ASN A 82 -17.08 -42.47 -53.69
CA ASN A 82 -15.98 -43.04 -52.89
C ASN A 82 -14.92 -41.99 -52.59
N SER A 83 -14.49 -41.20 -53.58
CA SER A 83 -13.54 -40.09 -53.38
C SER A 83 -14.08 -39.04 -52.39
N CYS A 84 -15.37 -38.69 -52.48
CA CYS A 84 -16.00 -37.77 -51.53
C CYS A 84 -16.02 -38.35 -50.09
N ALA A 85 -16.27 -39.65 -49.95
CA ALA A 85 -16.22 -40.34 -48.66
C ALA A 85 -14.79 -40.37 -48.08
N GLU A 86 -13.79 -40.67 -48.91
CA GLU A 86 -12.37 -40.64 -48.54
C GLU A 86 -11.92 -39.24 -48.12
N ASP A 87 -12.25 -38.20 -48.90
CA ASP A 87 -11.95 -36.81 -48.58
C ASP A 87 -12.59 -36.36 -47.26
N THR A 88 -13.82 -36.83 -47.00
CA THR A 88 -14.50 -36.55 -45.73
C THR A 88 -13.77 -37.21 -44.57
N LEU A 89 -13.34 -38.47 -44.73
CA LEU A 89 -12.59 -39.21 -43.71
C LEU A 89 -11.23 -38.56 -43.43
N ILE A 90 -10.48 -38.19 -44.46
CA ILE A 90 -9.19 -37.49 -44.33
C ILE A 90 -9.38 -36.18 -43.56
N ARG A 91 -10.42 -35.42 -43.92
CA ARG A 91 -10.72 -34.14 -43.26
C ARG A 91 -11.15 -34.35 -41.80
N THR A 92 -11.86 -35.42 -41.46
CA THR A 92 -12.17 -35.74 -40.06
C THR A 92 -10.92 -36.10 -39.26
N LEU A 93 -10.04 -36.93 -39.82
CA LEU A 93 -8.80 -37.34 -39.15
C LEU A 93 -7.85 -36.14 -38.93
N GLN A 94 -7.69 -35.27 -39.92
CA GLN A 94 -6.92 -34.03 -39.77
C GLN A 94 -7.50 -33.12 -38.67
N ASN A 95 -8.83 -33.01 -38.58
CA ASN A 95 -9.45 -32.22 -37.51
C ASN A 95 -9.24 -32.83 -36.12
N GLU A 96 -9.26 -34.16 -35.99
CA GLU A 96 -8.95 -34.85 -34.74
C GLU A 96 -7.50 -34.66 -34.33
N GLU A 97 -6.56 -34.76 -35.27
CA GLU A 97 -5.14 -34.50 -35.04
C GLU A 97 -4.90 -33.04 -34.58
N LEU A 98 -5.53 -32.07 -35.24
CA LEU A 98 -5.47 -30.67 -34.81
C LEU A 98 -6.06 -30.45 -33.42
N LYS A 99 -7.17 -31.13 -33.07
CA LYS A 99 -7.76 -31.06 -31.72
C LYS A 99 -6.83 -31.65 -30.67
N LEU A 100 -6.21 -32.78 -30.95
CA LEU A 100 -5.25 -33.41 -30.03
C LEU A 100 -4.03 -32.51 -29.82
N SER A 101 -3.48 -31.93 -30.90
CA SER A 101 -2.36 -30.99 -30.82
C SER A 101 -2.74 -29.72 -30.05
N ALA A 102 -3.92 -29.16 -30.29
CA ALA A 102 -4.42 -27.98 -29.58
C ALA A 102 -4.63 -28.27 -28.08
N ASN A 103 -5.20 -29.44 -27.75
CA ASN A 103 -5.40 -29.86 -26.36
C ASN A 103 -4.05 -30.04 -25.64
N GLN A 104 -3.11 -30.73 -26.29
CA GLN A 104 -1.77 -30.90 -25.74
C GLN A 104 -1.09 -29.54 -25.50
N LYS A 105 -1.15 -28.62 -26.48
CA LYS A 105 -0.61 -27.26 -26.33
C LYS A 105 -1.27 -26.49 -25.20
N SER A 106 -2.59 -26.59 -25.05
CA SER A 106 -3.32 -25.95 -23.95
C SER A 106 -2.88 -26.51 -22.60
N GLN A 107 -2.68 -27.83 -22.50
CA GLN A 107 -2.20 -28.47 -21.26
C GLN A 107 -0.79 -27.99 -20.90
N TRP A 108 0.13 -27.95 -21.85
CA TRP A 108 1.47 -27.39 -21.64
C TRP A 108 1.42 -25.92 -21.20
N GLN A 109 0.55 -25.11 -21.81
CA GLN A 109 0.40 -23.71 -21.45
C GLN A 109 -0.09 -23.53 -20.02
N VAL A 110 -1.05 -24.36 -19.56
CA VAL A 110 -1.53 -24.34 -18.16
C VAL A 110 -0.41 -24.75 -17.21
N SER A 111 0.31 -25.86 -17.47
CA SER A 111 1.42 -26.27 -16.60
C SER A 111 2.53 -25.22 -16.51
N LEU A 112 2.86 -24.56 -17.61
CA LEU A 112 3.85 -23.48 -17.61
C LEU A 112 3.37 -22.26 -16.81
N GLN A 113 2.07 -21.95 -16.88
CA GLN A 113 1.46 -20.87 -16.11
C GLN A 113 1.48 -21.18 -14.61
N ASP A 114 1.17 -22.43 -14.24
CA ASP A 114 1.21 -22.91 -12.85
C ASP A 114 2.65 -22.86 -12.30
N GLU A 115 3.64 -23.33 -13.06
CA GLU A 115 5.05 -23.28 -12.67
C GLU A 115 5.54 -21.84 -12.49
N LYS A 116 5.16 -20.94 -13.41
CA LYS A 116 5.44 -19.50 -13.27
C LYS A 116 4.78 -18.91 -12.02
N GLY A 117 3.55 -19.33 -11.70
CA GLY A 117 2.83 -18.92 -10.50
C GLY A 117 3.53 -19.37 -9.21
N MET A 118 3.94 -20.64 -9.16
CA MET A 118 4.69 -21.22 -8.04
C MET A 118 6.03 -20.51 -7.82
N LEU A 119 6.79 -20.26 -8.89
CA LEU A 119 8.07 -19.54 -8.82
C LEU A 119 7.88 -18.08 -8.38
N ALA A 120 6.82 -17.41 -8.85
CA ALA A 120 6.50 -16.06 -8.41
C ALA A 120 6.15 -16.02 -6.92
N GLN A 121 5.39 -17.01 -6.43
CA GLN A 121 5.06 -17.13 -5.01
C GLN A 121 6.30 -17.43 -4.15
N GLU A 122 7.19 -18.32 -4.61
CA GLU A 122 8.43 -18.63 -3.91
C GLU A 122 9.36 -17.40 -3.83
N LEU A 123 9.43 -16.62 -4.91
CA LEU A 123 10.18 -15.37 -4.93
C LEU A 123 9.60 -14.34 -3.96
N ASP A 124 8.28 -14.19 -3.91
CA ASP A 124 7.59 -13.27 -2.99
C ASP A 124 7.88 -13.61 -1.52
N VAL A 125 7.75 -14.91 -1.17
CA VAL A 125 8.09 -15.41 0.17
C VAL A 125 9.55 -15.17 0.51
N TYR A 126 10.47 -15.44 -0.42
CA TYR A 126 11.90 -15.19 -0.21
C TYR A 126 12.20 -13.70 -0.01
N THR A 127 11.56 -12.82 -0.79
CA THR A 127 11.73 -11.37 -0.63
C THR A 127 11.16 -10.86 0.68
N GLN A 128 9.99 -11.35 1.10
CA GLN A 128 9.39 -10.96 2.38
C GLN A 128 10.26 -11.42 3.54
N GLN A 129 10.76 -12.67 3.51
CA GLN A 129 11.64 -13.19 4.55
C GLN A 129 12.93 -12.36 4.66
N LYS A 130 13.52 -11.97 3.53
CA LYS A 130 14.72 -11.13 3.52
C LYS A 130 14.45 -9.74 4.11
N LEU A 131 13.31 -9.13 3.79
CA LEU A 131 12.91 -7.84 4.37
C LEU A 131 12.67 -7.95 5.88
N ASP A 132 12.03 -9.04 6.33
CA ASP A 132 11.79 -9.29 7.76
C ASP A 132 13.11 -9.49 8.52
N ASP A 133 14.07 -10.21 7.93
CA ASP A 133 15.41 -10.41 8.51
C ASP A 133 16.22 -9.10 8.57
N GLU A 134 16.16 -8.26 7.54
CA GLU A 134 16.79 -6.93 7.52
C GLU A 134 16.13 -5.99 8.54
N ALA A 135 14.81 -6.04 8.68
CA ALA A 135 14.06 -5.27 9.67
C ALA A 135 14.40 -5.71 11.11
N LEU A 136 14.48 -7.03 11.36
CA LEU A 136 14.86 -7.58 12.66
C LEU A 136 16.30 -7.19 13.02
N THR A 137 17.22 -7.27 12.06
CA THR A 137 18.62 -6.86 12.25
C THR A 137 18.70 -5.37 12.58
N SER A 138 17.99 -4.52 11.83
CA SER A 138 17.93 -3.07 12.09
C SER A 138 17.35 -2.76 13.47
N GLN A 139 16.32 -3.48 13.91
CA GLN A 139 15.73 -3.32 15.24
C GLN A 139 16.71 -3.75 16.34
N LEU A 140 17.43 -4.86 16.15
CA LEU A 140 18.49 -5.29 17.07
C LEU A 140 19.59 -4.22 17.19
N GLU A 141 20.07 -3.66 16.07
CA GLU A 141 21.07 -2.58 16.11
C GLU A 141 20.56 -1.31 16.82
N ILE A 142 19.29 -0.95 16.63
CA ILE A 142 18.68 0.19 17.34
C ILE A 142 18.65 -0.08 18.85
N THR A 143 18.16 -1.25 19.27
CA THR A 143 18.07 -1.58 20.70
C THR A 143 19.45 -1.71 21.36
N GLU A 144 20.45 -2.24 20.65
CA GLU A 144 21.83 -2.29 21.14
C GLU A 144 22.43 -0.88 21.30
N ARG A 145 22.18 0.01 20.33
CA ARG A 145 22.60 1.41 20.40
C ARG A 145 21.90 2.15 21.55
N GLU A 146 20.62 1.92 21.77
CA GLU A 146 19.86 2.50 22.88
C GLU A 146 20.39 2.02 24.24
N ASN A 147 20.67 0.72 24.38
CA ASN A 147 21.28 0.17 25.59
C ASN A 147 22.67 0.76 25.85
N SER A 148 23.50 0.90 24.81
CA SER A 148 24.80 1.54 24.91
C SER A 148 24.69 3.01 25.32
N ASN A 149 23.75 3.76 24.73
CA ASN A 149 23.48 5.15 25.10
C ASN A 149 23.01 5.30 26.54
N ALA A 150 22.13 4.41 27.01
CA ALA A 150 21.68 4.39 28.40
C ALA A 150 22.85 4.13 29.36
N LEU A 151 23.71 3.15 29.05
CA LEU A 151 24.90 2.85 29.84
C LEU A 151 25.89 4.02 29.87
N MET A 152 26.12 4.68 28.72
CA MET A 152 26.95 5.88 28.66
C MET A 152 26.37 7.01 29.51
N SER A 153 25.07 7.26 29.45
CA SER A 153 24.41 8.28 30.28
C SER A 153 24.57 8.01 31.77
N ASP A 154 24.45 6.75 32.20
CA ASP A 154 24.65 6.39 33.60
C ASP A 154 26.11 6.55 34.04
N LYS A 155 27.07 6.23 33.16
CA LYS A 155 28.49 6.49 33.41
C LYS A 155 28.80 7.98 33.49
N ASP A 156 28.17 8.81 32.66
CA ASP A 156 28.33 10.26 32.73
C ASP A 156 27.79 10.84 34.04
N LYS A 157 26.63 10.35 34.51
CA LYS A 157 26.09 10.72 35.84
C LYS A 157 27.06 10.32 36.96
N GLU A 158 27.58 9.10 36.92
CA GLU A 158 28.56 8.61 37.90
C GLU A 158 29.82 9.48 37.92
N LEU A 159 30.38 9.80 36.74
CA LEU A 159 31.53 10.70 36.61
C LEU A 159 31.23 12.09 37.17
N GLU A 160 30.03 12.63 36.94
CA GLU A 160 29.65 13.93 37.45
C GLU A 160 29.51 13.92 38.98
N THR A 161 28.97 12.85 39.57
CA THR A 161 28.93 12.70 41.03
C THR A 161 30.33 12.65 41.64
N LEU A 162 31.25 11.87 41.05
CA LEU A 162 32.64 11.78 41.51
C LEU A 162 33.39 13.10 41.35
N ARG A 163 33.14 13.86 40.26
CA ARG A 163 33.72 15.21 40.08
C ARG A 163 33.26 16.16 41.17
N ASN A 164 31.97 16.15 41.51
CA ASN A 164 31.41 16.96 42.58
C ASN A 164 32.00 16.58 43.94
N GLU A 165 32.14 15.28 44.23
CA GLU A 165 32.77 14.81 45.47
C GLU A 165 34.25 15.26 45.56
N ILE A 166 35.02 15.13 44.48
CA ILE A 166 36.41 15.61 44.42
C ILE A 166 36.47 17.13 44.67
N ALA A 167 35.53 17.91 44.13
CA ALA A 167 35.48 19.35 44.34
C ALA A 167 35.23 19.70 45.82
N VAL A 168 34.30 19.00 46.48
CA VAL A 168 34.03 19.14 47.92
C VAL A 168 35.27 18.79 48.74
N LEU A 169 35.86 17.62 48.52
CA LEU A 169 37.07 17.18 49.23
C LEU A 169 38.24 18.14 49.06
N ARG A 170 38.40 18.76 47.87
CA ARG A 170 39.41 19.80 47.65
C ARG A 170 39.13 21.06 48.48
N GLY A 171 37.87 21.46 48.59
CA GLY A 171 37.44 22.57 49.45
C GLY A 171 37.73 22.29 50.92
N GLU A 172 37.33 21.11 51.40
CA GLU A 172 37.59 20.67 52.77
C GLU A 172 39.10 20.58 53.07
N ASN A 173 39.90 20.08 52.13
CA ASN A 173 41.36 20.01 52.29
C ASN A 173 41.99 21.41 52.41
N ALA A 174 41.52 22.38 51.63
CA ALA A 174 41.97 23.77 51.73
C ALA A 174 41.60 24.40 53.09
N MET A 175 40.40 24.13 53.59
CA MET A 175 39.98 24.55 54.93
C MET A 175 40.83 23.89 56.02
N ALA A 176 41.07 22.59 55.92
CA ALA A 176 41.92 21.84 56.86
C ALA A 176 43.34 22.41 56.90
N LYS A 177 43.93 22.75 55.75
CA LYS A 177 45.25 23.42 55.69
C LYS A 177 45.23 24.80 56.35
N THR A 178 44.17 25.56 56.16
CA THR A 178 44.00 26.88 56.80
C THR A 178 43.91 26.74 58.31
N LEU A 179 43.08 25.81 58.80
CA LEU A 179 42.97 25.50 60.23
C LEU A 179 44.30 25.01 60.80
N GLN A 180 45.02 24.13 60.09
CA GLN A 180 46.35 23.67 60.50
C GLN A 180 47.32 24.85 60.65
N SER A 181 47.34 25.78 59.68
CA SER A 181 48.20 26.96 59.77
C SER A 181 47.85 27.85 60.98
N ALA A 182 46.55 28.05 61.24
CA ALA A 182 46.08 28.81 62.40
C ALA A 182 46.48 28.15 63.73
N VAL A 183 46.32 26.83 63.83
CA VAL A 183 46.77 26.06 65.00
C VAL A 183 48.26 26.24 65.22
N THR A 184 49.10 26.09 64.19
CA THR A 184 50.55 26.29 64.35
C THR A 184 50.93 27.72 64.72
N SER A 185 50.13 28.72 64.33
CA SER A 185 50.33 30.11 64.77
C SER A 185 49.99 30.27 66.25
N LEU A 186 48.83 29.78 66.66
CA LEU A 186 48.38 29.81 68.05
C LEU A 186 49.32 29.05 68.98
N GLU A 187 49.88 27.93 68.53
CA GLU A 187 50.90 27.18 69.27
C GLU A 187 52.18 28.00 69.50
N ARG A 188 52.63 28.78 68.49
CA ARG A 188 53.76 29.71 68.67
C ARG A 188 53.42 30.84 69.63
N ASP A 189 52.26 31.46 69.47
CA ASP A 189 51.81 32.57 70.33
C ASP A 189 51.71 32.10 71.79
N LYS A 190 51.15 30.90 72.01
CA LYS A 190 51.11 30.26 73.32
C LYS A 190 52.51 30.08 73.91
N ALA A 191 53.46 29.56 73.14
CA ALA A 191 54.84 29.38 73.61
C ALA A 191 55.52 30.72 73.95
N GLN A 192 55.30 31.77 73.15
CA GLN A 192 55.82 33.11 73.41
C GLN A 192 55.22 33.72 74.68
N LEU A 193 53.89 33.62 74.85
CA LEU A 193 53.19 34.11 76.03
C LEU A 193 53.65 33.37 77.29
N GLN A 194 53.80 32.04 77.23
CA GLN A 194 54.34 31.24 78.34
C GLN A 194 55.74 31.70 78.73
N SER A 195 56.64 31.95 77.76
CA SER A 195 57.97 32.48 78.04
C SER A 195 57.92 33.86 78.72
N ARG A 196 57.02 34.75 78.28
CA ARG A 196 56.84 36.08 78.85
C ARG A 196 56.26 36.03 80.26
N VAL A 197 55.29 35.15 80.52
CA VAL A 197 54.74 34.89 81.85
C VAL A 197 55.83 34.41 82.79
N ASN A 198 56.59 33.37 82.41
CA ASN A 198 57.69 32.86 83.23
C ASN A 198 58.74 33.95 83.56
N SER A 199 59.05 34.83 82.59
CA SER A 199 59.96 35.96 82.81
C SER A 199 59.39 37.01 83.78
N LEU A 200 58.09 37.30 83.69
CA LEU A 200 57.41 38.23 84.60
C LEU A 200 57.30 37.64 86.01
N GLU A 201 56.95 36.36 86.15
CA GLU A 201 56.93 35.65 87.43
C GLU A 201 58.31 35.69 88.10
N GLN A 202 59.38 35.41 87.35
CA GLN A 202 60.75 35.52 87.87
C GLN A 202 61.10 36.96 88.33
N LYS A 203 60.65 37.98 87.61
CA LYS A 203 60.84 39.39 87.99
C LYS A 203 60.02 39.78 89.22
N LEU A 204 58.80 39.28 89.37
CA LEU A 204 57.93 39.54 90.52
C LEU A 204 58.46 38.85 91.77
N GLU A 205 58.90 37.60 91.68
CA GLU A 205 59.57 36.89 92.77
C GLU A 205 60.86 37.61 93.19
N GLY A 206 61.64 38.10 92.21
CA GLY A 206 62.81 38.95 92.46
C GLY A 206 62.50 40.30 93.10
N ARG A 207 61.29 40.86 92.87
CA ARG A 207 60.84 42.13 93.46
C ARG A 207 60.21 41.93 94.84
N HIS A 208 59.57 40.79 95.11
CA HIS A 208 59.09 40.42 96.44
C HIS A 208 60.22 40.09 97.42
N ALA A 209 61.40 39.68 96.91
CA ALA A 209 62.59 39.47 97.72
C ALA A 209 63.33 40.77 98.10
N GLY A 210 62.92 41.94 97.60
CA GLY A 210 63.55 43.23 97.91
C GLY A 210 62.55 44.38 97.93
N ASN A 211 62.29 44.92 99.12
CA ASN A 211 61.44 46.07 99.43
C ASN A 211 59.92 45.82 99.45
N GLY A 212 59.41 45.60 100.66
CA GLY A 212 58.06 46.05 101.01
C GLY A 212 58.12 47.55 101.33
N GLU A 213 57.31 48.35 100.65
CA GLU A 213 56.71 49.59 101.17
C GLU A 213 55.72 50.18 100.16
N GLU A 214 54.68 50.79 100.72
CA GLU A 214 53.54 51.48 100.12
C GLU A 214 53.89 52.50 99.03
N VAL A 215 52.94 52.80 98.13
CA VAL A 215 52.56 54.14 97.57
C VAL A 215 51.37 53.87 96.62
N THR A 216 50.11 53.99 97.04
CA THR A 216 49.24 55.18 97.22
C THR A 216 48.79 55.93 95.93
N SER A 217 47.47 55.86 95.72
CA SER A 217 46.56 57.02 95.55
C SER A 217 46.58 57.90 94.29
N VAL A 218 47.43 57.68 93.27
CA VAL A 218 47.35 58.45 91.99
C VAL A 218 46.49 57.75 90.93
N GLY A 219 46.28 56.43 91.05
CA GLY A 219 45.50 55.65 90.08
C GLY A 219 44.00 55.95 90.08
N ASP A 220 43.44 56.40 91.21
CA ASP A 220 41.98 56.50 91.38
C ASP A 220 41.36 57.59 90.50
N ALA A 221 41.97 58.78 90.44
CA ALA A 221 41.49 59.88 89.61
C ALA A 221 41.59 59.59 88.09
N ALA A 222 42.65 58.90 87.66
CA ALA A 222 42.80 58.50 86.26
C ALA A 222 41.84 57.36 85.88
N LEU A 223 41.54 56.46 86.83
CA LEU A 223 40.56 55.39 86.64
C LEU A 223 39.13 55.94 86.60
N ASP A 224 38.81 56.94 87.41
CA ASP A 224 37.50 57.61 87.37
C ASP A 224 37.30 58.40 86.09
N GLN A 225 38.33 59.08 85.58
CA GLN A 225 38.26 59.74 84.28
C GLN A 225 38.04 58.73 83.13
N LEU A 226 38.76 57.60 83.14
CA LEU A 226 38.56 56.52 82.16
C LEU A 226 37.18 55.86 82.30
N ARG A 227 36.61 55.82 83.51
CA ARG A 227 35.26 55.32 83.77
C ARG A 227 34.21 56.24 83.17
N GLU A 228 34.31 57.56 83.38
CA GLU A 228 33.40 58.54 82.80
C GLU A 228 33.48 58.55 81.26
N GLU A 229 34.70 58.48 80.69
CA GLU A 229 34.89 58.39 79.23
C GLU A 229 34.30 57.09 78.65
N LYS A 230 34.42 55.97 79.38
CA LYS A 230 33.80 54.69 79.03
C LYS A 230 32.28 54.78 79.08
N GLU A 231 31.71 55.33 80.14
CA GLU A 231 30.25 55.51 80.27
C GLU A 231 29.70 56.45 79.18
N PHE A 232 30.44 57.49 78.82
CA PHE A 232 30.09 58.37 77.72
C PHE A 232 30.15 57.66 76.36
N ALA A 233 31.19 56.88 76.09
CA ALA A 233 31.31 56.08 74.88
C ALA A 233 30.24 54.99 74.79
N GLU A 234 29.93 54.31 75.91
CA GLU A 234 28.83 53.35 76.00
C GLU A 234 27.48 54.02 75.76
N GLY A 235 27.27 55.25 76.26
CA GLY A 235 26.10 56.08 75.95
C GLY A 235 25.96 56.37 74.46
N GLN A 236 27.06 56.76 73.79
CA GLN A 236 27.06 56.98 72.34
C GLN A 236 26.77 55.69 71.55
N ILE A 237 27.38 54.57 71.96
CA ILE A 237 27.13 53.26 71.36
C ILE A 237 25.66 52.87 71.52
N ASN A 238 25.07 53.06 72.70
CA ASN A 238 23.67 52.76 72.95
C ASN A 238 22.73 53.65 72.12
N PHE A 239 23.03 54.94 71.99
CA PHE A 239 22.29 55.85 71.10
C PHE A 239 22.38 55.40 69.64
N LEU A 240 23.58 55.09 69.15
CA LEU A 240 23.78 54.61 67.78
C LEU A 240 23.05 53.29 67.55
N ASN A 241 23.10 52.36 68.50
CA ASN A 241 22.36 51.11 68.42
C ASN A 241 20.84 51.35 68.34
N SER A 242 20.29 52.30 69.13
CA SER A 242 18.89 52.70 69.03
C SER A 242 18.55 53.25 67.64
N VAL A 243 19.40 54.12 67.07
CA VAL A 243 19.21 54.69 65.73
C VAL A 243 19.32 53.62 64.65
N ILE A 244 20.24 52.66 64.78
CA ILE A 244 20.40 51.54 63.86
C ILE A 244 19.16 50.66 63.88
N VAL A 245 18.63 50.33 65.06
CA VAL A 245 17.39 49.55 65.19
C VAL A 245 16.21 50.29 64.55
N ASP A 246 16.05 51.59 64.82
CA ASP A 246 14.99 52.41 64.19
C ASP A 246 15.12 52.46 62.66
N LEU A 247 16.35 52.60 62.14
CA LEU A 247 16.61 52.61 60.70
C LEU A 247 16.37 51.24 60.06
N GLN A 248 16.74 50.15 60.74
CA GLN A 248 16.49 48.79 60.28
C GLN A 248 14.99 48.48 60.26
N MET A 249 14.26 48.87 61.31
CA MET A 249 12.80 48.76 61.36
C MET A 249 12.14 49.54 60.22
N LYS A 250 12.55 50.80 59.99
CA LYS A 250 12.05 51.60 58.85
C LYS A 250 12.39 50.97 57.51
N ASN A 251 13.59 50.43 57.35
CA ASN A 251 13.97 49.73 56.12
C ASN A 251 13.11 48.49 55.87
N GLU A 252 12.84 47.71 56.92
CA GLU A 252 11.99 46.53 56.80
C GLU A 252 10.53 46.92 56.52
N GLU A 253 10.03 47.99 57.16
CA GLU A 253 8.72 48.56 56.86
C GLU A 253 8.62 49.01 55.38
N LEU A 254 9.65 49.67 54.86
CA LEU A 254 9.72 50.09 53.46
C LEU A 254 9.80 48.88 52.51
N LYS A 255 10.57 47.84 52.85
CA LYS A 255 10.60 46.59 52.07
C LYS A 255 9.24 45.90 52.07
N VAL A 256 8.53 45.86 53.19
CA VAL A 256 7.17 45.30 53.27
C VAL A 256 6.21 46.12 52.41
N LYS A 257 6.28 47.46 52.45
CA LYS A 257 5.50 48.34 51.57
C LYS A 257 5.79 48.08 50.09
N LEU A 258 7.06 47.91 49.70
CA LEU A 258 7.45 47.56 48.34
C LEU A 258 6.91 46.20 47.91
N LYS A 259 7.02 45.17 48.77
CA LYS A 259 6.43 43.86 48.50
C LYS A 259 4.92 43.95 48.34
N LYS A 260 4.23 44.73 49.19
CA LYS A 260 2.79 44.96 49.08
C LYS A 260 2.41 45.64 47.77
N LEU A 261 3.16 46.67 47.35
CA LEU A 261 2.96 47.34 46.06
C LEU A 261 3.19 46.40 44.88
N ALA A 262 4.25 45.59 44.91
CA ALA A 262 4.52 44.58 43.88
C ALA A 262 3.41 43.51 43.81
N LEU A 263 2.88 43.10 44.96
CA LEU A 263 1.75 42.16 45.02
C LEU A 263 0.45 42.80 44.51
N THR A 264 0.21 44.09 44.76
CA THR A 264 -0.94 44.80 44.17
C THR A 264 -0.80 45.05 42.67
N GLU A 265 0.41 45.11 42.11
CA GLU A 265 0.61 45.19 40.65
C GLU A 265 0.36 43.86 39.93
N PHE A 266 0.40 42.72 40.63
CA PHE A 266 0.18 41.39 40.05
C PHE A 266 -1.25 40.84 40.34
N ASN A 267 -1.93 41.39 41.34
CA ASN A 267 -3.30 41.00 41.69
C ASN A 267 -4.31 41.94 41.00
N GLY A 268 -4.58 41.68 39.72
CA GLY A 268 -5.54 42.41 38.89
C GLY A 268 -7.00 42.24 39.32
N ASN A 269 -7.37 42.78 40.47
CA ASN A 269 -8.78 43.02 40.79
C ASN A 269 -9.11 44.48 40.46
N ASP A 270 -9.80 44.66 39.34
CA ASP A 270 -10.56 45.85 39.00
C ASP A 270 -11.33 46.35 40.24
N ASN A 271 -10.95 47.53 40.72
CA ASN A 271 -11.85 48.53 41.32
C ASN A 271 -11.07 49.84 41.44
N ASN A 272 -11.12 50.60 40.35
CA ASN A 272 -11.42 52.03 40.32
C ASN A 272 -10.95 52.87 41.54
N ASP A 273 -9.91 53.69 41.40
CA ASP A 273 -10.06 55.11 41.05
C ASP A 273 -8.73 55.87 41.25
N SER A 274 -8.38 56.62 40.21
CA SER A 274 -7.59 57.85 40.19
C SER A 274 -6.16 57.94 40.78
N LEU A 275 -5.25 58.10 39.81
CA LEU A 275 -4.24 59.16 39.69
C LEU A 275 -2.79 58.82 40.11
N GLY A 276 -1.92 58.71 39.10
CA GLY A 276 -0.47 58.81 39.29
C GLY A 276 0.36 58.12 38.20
N GLU A 277 0.50 58.77 37.04
CA GLU A 277 1.44 58.38 35.98
C GLU A 277 2.87 58.12 36.50
N VAL A 278 3.39 56.91 36.30
CA VAL A 278 4.83 56.70 36.07
C VAL A 278 5.03 55.66 34.96
N LYS A 279 5.74 56.12 33.92
CA LYS A 279 6.00 55.47 32.64
C LYS A 279 6.59 54.05 32.79
N LYS A 280 5.79 53.02 32.51
CA LYS A 280 6.26 51.63 32.35
C LYS A 280 6.92 51.49 30.97
N LYS A 281 8.19 51.10 30.92
CA LYS A 281 8.86 50.64 29.68
C LYS A 281 8.19 49.32 29.27
N LYS A 282 7.25 49.38 28.32
CA LYS A 282 6.70 48.19 27.66
C LYS A 282 7.84 47.48 26.94
N LYS A 283 7.98 46.16 27.11
CA LYS A 283 8.89 45.35 26.29
C LYS A 283 8.53 45.57 24.81
N ALA A 284 9.52 45.76 23.96
CA ALA A 284 9.28 45.97 22.53
C ALA A 284 8.55 44.73 21.96
N PRO A 285 7.56 44.92 21.08
CA PRO A 285 6.90 43.81 20.40
C PRO A 285 7.91 42.95 19.63
N PRO A 286 7.66 41.63 19.46
CA PRO A 286 8.49 40.75 18.66
C PRO A 286 8.73 41.35 17.26
N ARG A 287 10.00 41.33 16.82
CA ARG A 287 10.37 41.79 15.47
C ARG A 287 9.89 40.79 14.44
N VAL A 288 9.29 41.27 13.36
CA VAL A 288 8.83 40.44 12.25
C VAL A 288 10.02 40.23 11.31
N PHE A 289 10.26 39.00 10.86
CA PHE A 289 11.37 38.68 9.96
C PHE A 289 10.81 37.83 8.82
N CYS A 290 11.03 38.28 7.60
CA CYS A 290 10.68 37.50 6.41
C CYS A 290 11.93 36.75 5.94
N ASP A 291 11.86 35.42 6.01
CA ASP A 291 12.88 34.47 5.57
C ASP A 291 12.97 34.33 4.03
N ILE A 292 12.03 34.90 3.28
CA ILE A 292 12.02 34.88 1.80
C ILE A 292 12.91 36.00 1.22
N CYS A 293 12.91 37.19 1.84
CA CYS A 293 13.68 38.37 1.40
C CYS A 293 14.87 38.71 2.31
N ASP A 294 15.07 37.95 3.40
CA ASP A 294 16.02 38.26 4.48
C ASP A 294 15.88 39.68 5.05
N CYS A 295 14.64 40.15 5.19
CA CYS A 295 14.35 41.53 5.58
C CYS A 295 13.54 41.62 6.89
N PHE A 296 14.00 42.47 7.82
CA PHE A 296 13.38 42.66 9.13
C PHE A 296 12.34 43.79 9.12
N ASP A 297 11.28 43.60 9.89
CA ASP A 297 10.25 44.57 10.28
C ASP A 297 9.46 45.21 9.13
N LEU A 298 9.58 44.69 7.90
CA LEU A 298 8.86 45.21 6.73
C LEU A 298 7.53 44.47 6.48
N HIS A 299 7.59 43.15 6.40
CA HIS A 299 6.46 42.26 6.20
C HIS A 299 6.77 40.92 6.87
N ASP A 300 5.72 40.16 7.16
CA ASP A 300 5.85 38.76 7.57
C ASP A 300 6.10 37.87 6.34
N THR A 301 6.57 36.65 6.54
CA THR A 301 6.86 35.70 5.45
C THR A 301 5.68 35.53 4.48
N GLU A 302 4.45 35.53 4.99
CA GLU A 302 3.21 35.35 4.21
C GLU A 302 2.84 36.57 3.33
N ASP A 303 3.37 37.75 3.65
CA ASP A 303 3.07 39.03 2.94
C ASP A 303 4.22 39.45 2.03
N CYS A 304 5.16 38.54 1.73
CA CYS A 304 6.33 38.88 0.94
C CYS A 304 5.94 39.29 -0.49
N PRO A 305 6.25 40.51 -0.95
CA PRO A 305 5.92 40.94 -2.31
C PRO A 305 6.65 40.11 -3.37
N THR A 306 7.77 39.47 -3.01
CA THR A 306 8.47 38.48 -3.84
C THR A 306 7.66 37.20 -4.06
N GLN A 307 6.67 36.91 -3.20
CA GLN A 307 5.67 35.85 -3.44
C GLN A 307 4.51 36.28 -4.34
N THR A 308 4.35 37.58 -4.63
CA THR A 308 3.34 38.01 -5.60
C THR A 308 3.77 37.56 -6.98
N GLN A 309 3.09 36.53 -7.49
CA GLN A 309 3.33 35.97 -8.81
C GLN A 309 3.26 37.05 -9.89
N SER A 310 4.09 36.91 -10.93
CA SER A 310 3.92 37.64 -12.18
C SER A 310 2.49 37.42 -12.71
N PRO A 311 1.88 38.41 -13.40
CA PRO A 311 0.50 38.35 -13.88
C PRO A 311 0.22 37.26 -14.95
N ASP A 312 1.19 36.40 -15.24
CA ASP A 312 1.14 35.33 -16.24
C ASP A 312 1.09 33.92 -15.61
N SER A 313 1.03 33.82 -14.28
CA SER A 313 0.83 32.53 -13.61
C SER A 313 -0.66 32.17 -13.51
N PRO A 314 -1.03 30.91 -13.82
CA PRO A 314 -2.39 30.43 -13.65
C PRO A 314 -2.91 30.65 -12.22
N PRO A 315 -4.21 30.93 -12.03
CA PRO A 315 -4.77 31.17 -10.71
C PRO A 315 -4.46 30.01 -9.76
N HIS A 316 -4.13 30.35 -8.52
CA HIS A 316 -3.89 29.35 -7.47
C HIS A 316 -5.08 28.39 -7.40
N THR A 317 -4.78 27.10 -7.32
CA THR A 317 -5.81 26.07 -7.25
C THR A 317 -6.62 26.24 -5.97
N SER A 318 -7.91 26.52 -6.10
CA SER A 318 -8.87 26.71 -5.00
C SER A 318 -9.27 25.39 -4.32
N TYR A 319 -8.34 24.45 -4.16
CA TYR A 319 -8.61 23.14 -3.58
C TYR A 319 -8.73 23.25 -2.06
N HIS A 320 -9.97 23.24 -1.56
CA HIS A 320 -10.30 23.15 -0.13
C HIS A 320 -10.35 21.68 0.32
N GLY A 321 -9.18 21.03 0.39
CA GLY A 321 -9.05 19.68 0.92
C GLY A 321 -9.25 19.62 2.44
N THR A 322 -9.65 18.47 2.96
CA THR A 322 -9.59 18.18 4.40
C THR A 322 -8.13 18.11 4.85
N ARG A 323 -7.81 18.59 6.07
CA ARG A 323 -6.42 18.70 6.58
C ARG A 323 -5.64 17.38 6.61
N SER A 324 -6.34 16.25 6.55
CA SER A 324 -5.79 14.90 6.56
C SER A 324 -6.01 14.12 5.25
N GLY A 325 -6.60 14.75 4.23
CA GLY A 325 -6.83 14.12 2.93
C GLY A 325 -5.66 14.39 1.98
N GLU A 326 -5.11 13.33 1.40
CA GLU A 326 -4.10 13.46 0.35
C GLU A 326 -4.71 14.14 -0.88
N ARG A 327 -3.98 15.11 -1.44
CA ARG A 327 -4.42 15.87 -2.59
C ARG A 327 -4.22 15.04 -3.86
N PRO A 328 -5.24 14.87 -4.72
CA PRO A 328 -5.08 14.16 -5.98
C PRO A 328 -3.98 14.80 -6.84
N TYR A 329 -2.92 14.03 -7.09
CA TYR A 329 -1.80 14.38 -7.94
C TYR A 329 -1.64 13.31 -9.03
N CYS A 330 -1.33 13.76 -10.23
CA CYS A 330 -1.08 12.90 -11.37
C CYS A 330 0.40 12.94 -11.71
N ASP A 331 1.08 11.80 -11.61
CA ASP A 331 2.50 11.67 -11.95
C ASP A 331 2.75 11.66 -13.46
N ILE A 332 1.71 11.43 -14.28
CA ILE A 332 1.83 11.37 -15.74
C ILE A 332 1.91 12.79 -16.34
N CYS A 333 1.03 13.70 -15.91
CA CYS A 333 1.00 15.08 -16.41
C CYS A 333 1.54 16.12 -15.41
N GLU A 334 2.10 15.65 -14.29
CA GLU A 334 2.66 16.45 -13.20
C GLU A 334 1.72 17.56 -12.67
N ALA A 335 0.40 17.31 -12.74
CA ALA A 335 -0.61 18.29 -12.38
C ALA A 335 -1.49 17.82 -11.22
N PHE A 336 -1.83 18.74 -10.33
CA PHE A 336 -2.80 18.50 -9.27
C PHE A 336 -4.23 18.62 -9.80
N GLY A 337 -5.12 17.72 -9.38
CA GLY A 337 -6.56 17.78 -9.69
C GLY A 337 -7.20 16.46 -10.10
N HIS A 338 -6.40 15.44 -10.42
CA HIS A 338 -6.83 14.06 -10.63
C HIS A 338 -5.71 13.11 -10.20
N TRP A 339 -6.05 11.84 -9.98
CA TRP A 339 -5.06 10.80 -9.72
C TRP A 339 -4.46 10.29 -11.03
N THR A 340 -3.24 9.78 -10.96
CA THR A 340 -2.53 9.14 -12.08
C THR A 340 -3.41 8.14 -12.84
N ASP A 341 -4.24 7.36 -12.14
CA ASP A 341 -5.14 6.34 -12.72
C ASP A 341 -6.30 6.89 -13.58
N SER A 342 -6.59 8.18 -13.46
CA SER A 342 -7.66 8.87 -14.20
C SER A 342 -7.11 9.86 -15.22
N CYS A 343 -5.81 9.80 -15.51
CA CYS A 343 -5.16 10.68 -16.48
C CYS A 343 -5.51 10.27 -17.91
N ASN A 344 -5.96 11.23 -18.71
CA ASN A 344 -6.18 11.05 -20.14
C ASN A 344 -4.93 11.49 -20.90
N ASP A 345 -3.93 10.60 -20.98
CA ASP A 345 -2.58 10.85 -21.51
C ASP A 345 -2.51 10.92 -23.06
N ASP A 346 -3.65 10.94 -23.76
CA ASP A 346 -3.74 10.89 -25.22
C ASP A 346 -3.44 12.24 -25.94
N GLN A 347 -2.70 13.17 -25.32
CA GLN A 347 -2.22 14.38 -25.99
C GLN A 347 -0.72 14.32 -26.23
N THR A 348 -0.36 13.61 -27.28
CA THR A 348 0.91 13.80 -27.99
C THR A 348 0.95 15.21 -28.57
N PHE A 349 1.98 15.99 -28.22
CA PHE A 349 2.41 17.17 -28.96
C PHE A 349 3.68 16.86 -29.74
#